data_AF-A0A6N9P1M2-F1
#
_entry.id   AF-A0A6N9P1M2-F1
#
_cell.length_a   1.000
_cell.length_b   1.000
_cell.length_c   1.000
_cell.angle_alpha   90.00
_cell.angle_beta   90.00
_cell.angle_gamma   90.00
#
_symmetry.space_group_name_H-M   'P 1'
#
loop_
_entity.id
_entity.type
_entity.pdbx_description
1 polymer ?
#
loop_
_entity_poly.entity_id
_entity_poly.type
_entity_poly.pdbx_seq_one_letter_code
_entity_poly.pdbx_strand_id
1 'polypeptide(L)'
;MLQRGTPKLDKEGKPVRGKNGKTVYEPYKIRVFNTINFQKSMHFNPFAYIHSEKDILKIVTTLIANTKGEGKAGDDFWVSATCSQAVKSLRTA
;
A
#
# COMPACT_ATOMS: atom_id res chain seq x y z
N MET A 1 3.70 -11.48 -20.89
CA MET A 1 3.08 -12.65 -20.23
C MET A 1 3.71 -12.83 -18.86
N LEU A 2 2.91 -13.02 -17.81
CA LEU A 2 3.36 -13.24 -16.44
C LEU A 2 4.09 -14.59 -16.35
N GLN A 3 5.42 -14.60 -16.45
CA GLN A 3 6.21 -15.84 -16.61
C GLN A 3 6.46 -16.59 -15.30
N ARG A 4 6.55 -15.92 -14.12
CA ARG A 4 6.87 -16.55 -12.82
C ARG A 4 6.33 -15.75 -11.64
N GLY A 5 5.53 -16.38 -10.77
CA GLY A 5 4.99 -15.75 -9.56
C GLY A 5 6.05 -15.55 -8.47
N THR A 6 5.65 -15.61 -7.19
CA THR A 6 6.58 -15.39 -6.08
C THR A 6 7.51 -16.59 -5.90
N PRO A 7 8.81 -16.41 -5.59
CA PRO A 7 9.68 -17.52 -5.21
C PRO A 7 9.10 -18.28 -4.02
N LYS A 8 9.05 -19.60 -4.09
CA LYS A 8 8.62 -20.43 -2.97
C LYS A 8 9.68 -20.37 -1.88
N LEU A 9 9.27 -20.02 -0.67
CA LEU A 9 10.16 -19.91 0.49
C LEU A 9 10.07 -21.18 1.35
N ASP A 10 11.19 -21.58 1.97
CA ASP A 10 11.23 -22.60 3.00
C ASP A 10 10.80 -22.04 4.37
N LYS A 11 10.82 -22.88 5.42
CA LYS A 11 10.50 -22.48 6.80
C LYS A 11 11.45 -21.43 7.38
N GLU A 12 12.60 -21.21 6.74
CA GLU A 12 13.64 -20.26 7.13
C GLU A 12 13.60 -18.97 6.29
N GLY A 13 12.65 -18.86 5.35
CA GLY A 13 12.49 -17.69 4.47
C GLY A 13 13.47 -17.67 3.30
N LYS A 14 14.20 -18.75 3.01
CA LYS A 14 15.11 -18.83 1.87
C LYS A 14 14.40 -19.42 0.63
N PRO A 15 14.79 -19.03 -0.59
CA PRO A 15 14.16 -19.55 -1.81
C PRO A 15 14.46 -21.05 -1.99
N VAL A 16 13.40 -21.86 -2.13
CA VAL A 16 13.51 -23.29 -2.38
C VAL A 16 14.09 -23.52 -3.77
N ARG A 17 15.16 -24.32 -3.85
CA ARG A 17 15.75 -24.77 -5.11
C ARG A 17 15.26 -26.17 -5.44
N GLY A 18 14.82 -26.38 -6.67
CA GLY A 18 14.45 -27.69 -7.18
C GLY A 18 15.68 -28.56 -7.43
N LYS A 19 15.45 -29.82 -7.84
CA LYS A 19 16.49 -30.83 -8.12
C LYS A 19 17.56 -30.37 -9.14
N ASN A 20 17.25 -29.33 -9.92
CA ASN A 20 18.08 -28.83 -11.02
C ASN A 20 18.81 -27.53 -10.63
N GLY A 21 18.83 -27.15 -9.34
CA GLY A 21 19.42 -25.91 -8.84
C GLY A 21 18.63 -24.63 -9.12
N LYS A 22 17.55 -24.70 -9.91
CA LYS A 22 16.66 -23.56 -10.22
C LYS A 22 15.70 -23.29 -9.07
N THR A 23 15.47 -22.01 -8.76
CA THR A 23 14.45 -21.57 -7.79
C THR A 23 13.06 -22.01 -8.24
N VAL A 24 12.30 -22.58 -7.30
CA VAL A 24 10.90 -22.95 -7.50
C VAL A 24 10.03 -21.71 -7.26
N TYR A 25 9.09 -21.45 -8.16
CA TYR A 25 8.16 -20.33 -8.06
C TYR A 25 6.75 -20.84 -7.83
N GLU A 26 5.98 -20.09 -7.05
CA GLU A 26 4.55 -20.29 -6.87
C GLU A 26 3.77 -19.64 -8.02
N PRO A 27 2.57 -20.15 -8.34
CA PRO A 27 1.70 -19.52 -9.32
C PRO A 27 1.29 -18.11 -8.87
N TYR A 28 1.03 -17.22 -9.82
CA TYR A 28 0.58 -15.87 -9.49
C TYR A 28 -0.79 -15.89 -8.81
N LYS A 29 -0.92 -15.10 -7.73
CA LYS A 29 -2.21 -14.76 -7.16
C LYS A 29 -2.71 -13.47 -7.80
N ILE A 30 -3.58 -13.61 -8.79
CA ILE A 30 -4.18 -12.47 -9.49
C ILE A 30 -5.26 -11.87 -8.60
N ARG A 31 -5.21 -10.54 -8.38
CA ARG A 31 -6.28 -9.79 -7.73
C ARG A 31 -6.85 -8.74 -8.67
N VAL A 32 -8.18 -8.68 -8.74
CA VAL A 32 -8.89 -7.75 -9.62
C VAL A 32 -9.55 -6.65 -8.79
N PHE A 33 -9.23 -5.39 -9.11
CA PHE A 33 -9.89 -4.22 -8.55
C PHE A 33 -10.67 -3.51 -9.66
N ASN A 34 -12.00 -3.52 -9.55
CA ASN A 34 -12.90 -2.94 -10.53
C ASN A 34 -13.39 -1.59 -10.00
N THR A 35 -13.09 -0.51 -10.73
CA THR A 35 -13.43 0.86 -10.36
C THR A 35 -14.83 1.29 -10.78
N ILE A 36 -15.52 0.50 -11.63
CA ILE A 36 -16.89 0.76 -12.09
C ILE A 36 -17.88 -0.04 -11.24
N ASN A 37 -17.63 -1.33 -11.02
CA ASN A 37 -18.47 -2.20 -10.21
C ASN A 37 -17.66 -2.92 -9.14
N PHE A 38 -17.71 -2.39 -7.92
CA PHE A 38 -17.00 -2.94 -6.76
C PHE A 38 -17.48 -4.34 -6.34
N GLN A 39 -18.71 -4.74 -6.65
CA GLN A 39 -19.19 -6.11 -6.37
C GLN A 39 -18.48 -7.17 -7.22
N LYS A 40 -17.93 -6.78 -8.38
CA LYS A 40 -17.12 -7.64 -9.25
C LYS A 40 -15.62 -7.49 -8.99
N SER A 41 -15.24 -6.91 -7.87
CA SER A 41 -13.85 -6.75 -7.45
C SER A 41 -13.54 -7.68 -6.28
N MET A 42 -12.28 -7.97 -6.03
CA MET A 42 -11.84 -8.74 -4.86
C MET A 42 -11.86 -7.92 -3.55
N HIS A 43 -12.71 -6.90 -3.49
CA HIS A 43 -12.89 -5.90 -2.44
C HIS A 43 -11.59 -5.23 -1.97
N PHE A 44 -11.59 -3.90 -1.93
CA PHE A 44 -10.49 -3.15 -1.35
C PHE A 44 -10.93 -2.57 -0.01
N ASN A 45 -10.26 -2.97 1.06
CA ASN A 45 -10.43 -2.37 2.38
C ASN A 45 -9.15 -1.60 2.74
N PRO A 46 -9.14 -0.25 2.68
CA PRO A 46 -7.96 0.54 3.01
C PRO A 46 -7.53 0.38 4.48
N PHE A 47 -8.46 0.09 5.39
CA PHE A 47 -8.15 -0.10 6.81
C PHE A 47 -7.36 -1.36 7.10
N ALA A 48 -7.47 -2.39 6.24
CA ALA A 48 -6.69 -3.62 6.38
C ALA A 48 -5.18 -3.40 6.21
N TYR A 49 -4.77 -2.25 5.68
CA TYR A 49 -3.38 -1.90 5.41
C TYR A 49 -2.80 -0.90 6.43
N ILE A 50 -3.56 -0.58 7.49
CA ILE A 50 -3.07 0.27 8.58
C ILE A 50 -2.49 -0.64 9.66
N HIS A 51 -1.17 -0.68 9.77
CA HIS A 51 -0.47 -1.49 10.78
C HIS A 51 0.30 -0.63 11.79
N SER A 52 0.54 0.64 11.44
CA SER A 52 1.28 1.59 12.26
C SER A 52 0.80 3.02 12.01
N GLU A 53 1.13 3.95 12.92
CA GLU A 53 0.83 5.38 12.74
C GLU A 53 1.41 5.94 11.42
N LYS A 54 2.53 5.39 10.96
CA LYS A 54 3.14 5.77 9.68
C LYS A 54 2.23 5.49 8.49
N ASP A 55 1.36 4.48 8.58
CA ASP A 55 0.43 4.14 7.50
C ASP A 55 -0.77 5.10 7.46
N ILE A 56 -1.15 5.67 8.61
CA ILE A 56 -2.15 6.74 8.67
C ILE A 56 -1.67 7.95 7.88
N LEU A 57 -0.40 8.32 8.04
CA LEU A 57 0.20 9.43 7.29
C LEU A 57 0.17 9.20 5.78
N LYS A 58 0.36 7.96 5.32
CA LYS A 58 0.25 7.62 3.88
C LYS A 58 -1.16 7.86 3.38
N ILE A 59 -2.18 7.39 4.11
CA ILE A 59 -3.59 7.57 3.73
C ILE A 59 -3.95 9.05 3.65
N VAL A 60 -3.58 9.82 4.68
CA VAL A 60 -3.86 11.26 4.73
C VAL A 60 -3.17 11.97 3.57
N THR A 61 -1.91 11.67 3.30
CA THR A 61 -1.16 12.26 2.18
C THR A 61 -1.79 11.93 0.83
N THR A 62 -2.23 10.68 0.64
CA THR A 62 -2.91 10.25 -0.60
C THR A 62 -4.26 10.96 -0.74
N LEU A 63 -5.04 11.12 0.32
CA LEU A 63 -6.31 11.84 0.27
C LEU A 63 -6.09 13.29 -0.15
N ILE A 64 -5.17 13.99 0.52
CA ILE A 64 -4.80 15.38 0.22
C ILE A 64 -4.38 15.54 -1.24
N ALA A 65 -3.50 14.67 -1.74
CA ALA A 65 -2.99 14.75 -3.10
C ALA A 65 -4.09 14.56 -4.16
N ASN A 66 -5.10 13.72 -3.88
CA ASN A 66 -6.18 13.43 -4.83
C ASN A 66 -7.37 14.39 -4.73
N THR A 67 -7.49 15.18 -3.67
CA THR A 67 -8.58 16.18 -3.51
C THR A 67 -8.16 17.61 -3.82
N LYS A 68 -6.87 17.87 -4.04
CA LYS A 68 -6.40 19.13 -4.62
C LYS A 68 -6.78 19.14 -6.10
N GLY A 69 -7.91 19.77 -6.43
CA GLY A 69 -8.24 20.04 -7.84
C GLY A 69 -7.18 20.93 -8.50
N GLU A 70 -7.15 20.98 -9.83
CA GLU A 70 -6.16 21.78 -10.60
C GLU A 70 -6.22 23.30 -10.35
N GLY A 71 -7.19 23.77 -9.57
CA GLY A 71 -7.29 25.16 -9.12
C GLY A 71 -6.53 25.41 -7.82
N LYS A 72 -5.89 26.58 -7.68
CA LYS A 72 -5.26 27.02 -6.44
C LYS A 72 -6.29 27.09 -5.30
N ALA A 73 -6.39 26.02 -4.52
CA ALA A 73 -7.09 26.02 -3.25
C ALA A 73 -6.24 26.84 -2.26
N GLY A 74 -6.78 27.96 -1.79
CA GLY A 74 -6.17 28.71 -0.69
C GLY A 74 -6.04 27.83 0.55
N ASP A 75 -4.90 27.93 1.23
CA ASP A 75 -4.46 27.17 2.40
C ASP A 75 -5.19 25.84 2.63
N ASP A 76 -4.62 24.78 2.07
CA ASP A 76 -5.09 23.41 2.23
C ASP A 76 -5.24 23.06 3.72
N PHE A 77 -6.49 23.09 4.21
CA PHE A 77 -6.91 22.72 5.57
C PHE A 77 -6.16 21.48 6.09
N TRP A 78 -5.97 20.50 5.22
CA TRP A 78 -5.30 19.24 5.53
C TRP A 78 -3.78 19.33 5.74
N VAL A 79 -3.10 20.25 5.06
CA VAL A 79 -1.65 20.49 5.23
C VAL A 79 -1.41 21.07 6.62
N SER A 80 -2.24 22.01 7.06
CA SER A 80 -2.20 22.57 8.42
C SER A 80 -2.44 21.49 9.49
N ALA A 81 -3.48 20.67 9.33
CA ALA A 81 -3.83 19.62 10.28
C ALA A 81 -2.74 18.53 10.42
N THR A 82 -2.14 18.10 9.31
CA THR A 82 -1.12 17.03 9.32
C THR A 82 0.22 17.54 9.85
N CYS A 83 0.63 18.75 9.47
CA CYS A 83 1.87 19.35 9.93
C CYS A 83 1.84 19.62 11.45
N SER A 84 0.69 20.03 11.99
CA SER A 84 0.52 20.22 13.45
C SER A 84 0.77 18.93 14.26
N GLN A 85 0.36 17.76 13.76
CA GLN A 85 0.60 16.49 14.43
C GLN A 85 2.07 16.04 14.33
N ALA A 86 2.70 16.19 13.15
CA ALA A 86 4.12 15.87 12.97
C ALA A 86 5.03 16.74 13.86
N VAL A 87 4.71 18.03 14.01
CA VAL A 87 5.46 18.95 14.90
C VAL A 87 5.26 18.59 16.37
N LYS A 88 4.09 18.08 16.78
CA LYS A 88 3.89 17.58 18.15
C LYS A 88 4.70 16.32 18.43
N SER A 89 4.72 15.35 17.52
CA SER A 89 5.46 14.09 17.74
C SER A 89 6.97 14.28 17.78
N LEU A 90 7.51 15.27 17.05
CA LEU A 90 8.93 15.67 17.08
C LEU A 90 9.34 16.40 18.36
N ARG A 91 8.39 16.92 19.14
CA ARG A 91 8.65 17.63 20.41
C ARG A 91 8.51 16.75 21.65
N THR A 92 7.95 15.55 21.50
CA THR A 92 7.71 14.59 22.60
C THR A 92 8.57 13.33 22.49
N ALA A 93 9.61 13.36 21.64
CA ALA A 93 10.62 12.31 21.52
C ALA A 93 11.93 12.71 22.20
#